data_AF-A0A3B9K7S0-F1
#
_entry.id   AF-A0A3B9K7S0-F1
#
_cell.length_a   1.000
_cell.length_b   1.000
_cell.length_c   1.000
_cell.angle_alpha   90.00
_cell.angle_beta   90.00
_cell.angle_gamma   90.00
#
_symmetry.space_group_name_H-M   'P 1'
#
loop_
_entity.id
_entity.type
_entity.pdbx_description
1 polymer ?
#
loop_
_entity_poly.entity_id
_entity_poly.type
_entity_poly.pdbx_seq_one_letter_code
_entity_poly.pdbx_strand_id
1 'polypeptide(L)'
;MYQVVKRDGKIADFNIGKISAAITKAFEALGKQYHPSVIELISLHVASDFESKIKDGKVTVEEIQDSVEKVLSQSGYADVAKAYILYRRQREKVRNINSTLLNYKDLVNNYLKINDWRVKENSTVTYSVGGLILSNSGAITANYWLSEVYDDEIAEAHRSAAIHLHDLSMLTGYCAGWSLKQLIQEGLGGVPGKITSSPANHLSTLCNQMVNFLGIMQNEWAGAQAFSSFDTYLAPFVKVDNLSQKEVKQCVQSFVYGVNTPSR
;
A
#
# COMPACT_ATOMS: atom_id res chain seq x y z
N MET A 1 28.46 -14.28 -31.72
CA MET A 1 28.57 -13.58 -30.42
C MET A 1 27.14 -13.32 -29.96
N TYR A 2 26.74 -13.89 -28.82
CA TYR A 2 25.34 -13.85 -28.38
C TYR A 2 25.05 -12.61 -27.54
N GLN A 3 23.80 -12.16 -27.56
CA GLN A 3 23.36 -10.96 -26.86
C GLN A 3 22.51 -11.31 -25.64
N VAL A 4 22.61 -10.49 -24.60
CA VAL A 4 21.87 -10.63 -23.36
C VAL A 4 20.72 -9.63 -23.35
N VAL A 5 19.49 -10.14 -23.25
CA VAL A 5 18.28 -9.36 -23.04
C VAL A 5 18.16 -9.07 -21.55
N LYS A 6 18.35 -7.81 -21.17
CA LYS A 6 18.13 -7.34 -19.81
C LYS A 6 16.63 -7.28 -19.50
N ARG A 7 16.30 -7.24 -18.21
CA ARG A 7 14.91 -7.14 -17.73
C ARG A 7 14.18 -5.87 -18.21
N ASP A 8 14.90 -4.79 -18.53
CA ASP A 8 14.35 -3.56 -19.11
C ASP A 8 14.18 -3.62 -20.64
N GLY A 9 14.34 -4.81 -21.23
CA GLY A 9 14.27 -5.03 -22.67
C GLY A 9 15.52 -4.58 -23.44
N LYS A 10 16.49 -3.93 -22.79
CA LYS A 10 17.73 -3.50 -23.46
C LYS A 10 18.61 -4.70 -23.78
N ILE A 11 19.18 -4.65 -24.98
CA ILE A 11 20.10 -5.66 -25.48
C ILE A 11 21.53 -5.22 -25.17
N ALA A 12 22.36 -6.12 -24.65
CA ALA A 12 23.77 -5.86 -24.39
C ALA A 12 24.61 -7.06 -24.81
N ASP A 13 25.88 -6.83 -25.14
CA ASP A 13 26.78 -7.93 -25.47
C ASP A 13 27.07 -8.83 -24.27
N PHE A 14 27.14 -10.13 -24.52
CA PHE A 14 27.51 -11.11 -23.51
C PHE A 14 28.95 -10.86 -23.03
N ASN A 15 29.13 -10.89 -21.71
CA ASN A 15 30.44 -10.77 -21.08
C ASN A 15 30.52 -11.75 -19.90
N ILE A 16 31.33 -12.80 -20.07
CA ILE A 16 31.54 -13.84 -19.06
C ILE A 16 32.12 -13.29 -17.75
N GLY A 17 32.89 -12.20 -17.80
CA GLY A 17 33.43 -11.53 -16.62
C GLY A 17 32.33 -11.02 -15.67
N LYS A 18 31.13 -10.73 -16.17
CA LYS A 18 29.98 -10.39 -15.31
C LYS A 18 29.47 -11.59 -14.50
N ILE A 19 29.56 -12.81 -15.06
CA ILE A 19 29.21 -14.05 -14.37
C ILE A 19 30.27 -14.32 -13.31
N SER A 20 31.55 -14.27 -13.68
CA SER A 20 32.66 -14.45 -12.74
C SER A 20 32.57 -13.49 -11.56
N ALA A 21 32.38 -12.19 -11.81
CA ALA A 21 32.25 -11.20 -10.75
C ALA A 21 31.04 -11.44 -9.84
N ALA A 22 29.92 -11.96 -10.37
CA ALA A 22 28.74 -12.26 -9.58
C ALA A 22 28.95 -13.49 -8.70
N ILE A 23 29.62 -14.52 -9.21
CA ILE A 23 29.98 -15.73 -8.45
C ILE A 23 30.99 -15.36 -7.36
N THR A 24 32.06 -14.61 -7.69
CA THR A 24 33.06 -14.14 -6.73
C THR A 24 32.41 -13.44 -5.53
N LYS A 25 31.47 -12.52 -5.77
CA LYS A 25 30.73 -11.84 -4.70
C LYS A 25 29.95 -12.79 -3.80
N ALA A 26 29.41 -13.88 -4.35
CA ALA A 26 28.69 -14.87 -3.55
C ALA A 26 29.64 -15.67 -2.65
N PHE A 27 30.85 -16.00 -3.13
CA PHE A 27 31.90 -16.62 -2.31
C PHE A 27 32.40 -15.67 -1.21
N GLU A 28 32.68 -14.41 -1.57
CA GLU A 28 33.12 -13.36 -0.64
C GLU A 28 32.08 -13.08 0.44
N ALA A 29 30.78 -13.05 0.10
CA ALA A 29 29.69 -12.83 1.05
C ALA A 29 29.62 -13.91 2.14
N LEU A 30 30.09 -15.11 1.85
CA LEU A 30 30.18 -16.21 2.82
C LEU A 30 31.57 -16.34 3.47
N GLY A 31 32.52 -15.46 3.13
CA GLY A 31 33.90 -15.55 3.59
C GLY A 31 34.62 -16.82 3.14
N LYS A 32 34.15 -17.46 2.04
CA LYS A 32 34.76 -18.68 1.54
C LYS A 32 36.03 -18.37 0.77
N GLN A 33 37.08 -19.16 1.00
CA GLN A 33 38.25 -19.12 0.14
C GLN A 33 37.95 -19.78 -1.20
N TYR A 34 38.45 -19.17 -2.27
CA TYR A 34 38.36 -19.67 -3.62
C TYR A 34 39.66 -19.35 -4.36
N HIS A 35 39.99 -20.20 -5.34
CA HIS A 35 41.04 -19.90 -6.29
C HIS A 35 40.42 -19.23 -7.54
N PRO A 36 41.05 -18.21 -8.15
CA PRO A 36 40.53 -17.57 -9.35
C PRO A 36 40.15 -18.55 -10.48
N SER A 37 40.95 -19.60 -10.68
CA SER A 37 40.68 -20.64 -11.68
C SER A 37 39.40 -21.44 -11.41
N VAL A 38 38.97 -21.57 -10.15
CA VAL A 38 37.69 -22.23 -9.81
C VAL A 38 36.52 -21.36 -10.26
N ILE A 39 36.59 -20.05 -10.01
CA ILE A 39 35.56 -19.11 -10.46
C ILE A 39 35.47 -19.11 -11.99
N GLU A 40 36.60 -19.09 -12.68
CA GLU A 40 36.65 -19.14 -14.14
C GLU A 40 36.04 -20.44 -14.70
N LEU A 41 36.38 -21.59 -14.09
CA LEU A 41 35.82 -22.89 -14.48
C LEU A 41 34.30 -22.93 -14.29
N ILE A 42 33.79 -22.44 -13.14
CA ILE A 42 32.35 -22.38 -12.87
C ILE A 42 31.68 -21.44 -13.88
N SER A 43 32.25 -20.28 -14.17
CA SER A 43 31.71 -19.33 -15.16
C SER A 43 31.63 -19.93 -16.57
N LEU A 44 32.63 -20.71 -16.99
CA LEU A 44 32.62 -21.43 -18.27
C LEU A 44 31.56 -22.54 -18.28
N HIS A 45 31.41 -23.26 -17.17
CA HIS A 45 30.38 -24.28 -17.04
C HIS A 45 28.96 -23.67 -17.10
N VAL A 46 28.76 -22.49 -16.49
CA VAL A 46 27.51 -21.71 -16.65
C VAL A 46 27.29 -21.33 -18.12
N ALA A 47 28.33 -20.88 -18.82
CA ALA A 47 28.23 -20.54 -20.24
C ALA A 47 27.80 -21.72 -21.11
N SER A 48 28.28 -22.92 -20.78
CA SER A 48 27.85 -24.15 -21.45
C SER A 48 26.43 -24.56 -21.09
N ASP A 49 25.99 -24.40 -19.82
CA ASP A 49 24.64 -24.79 -19.39
C ASP A 49 23.53 -23.97 -20.09
N PHE A 50 23.69 -22.65 -20.22
CA PHE A 50 22.68 -21.81 -20.88
C PHE A 50 22.77 -21.82 -22.40
N GLU A 51 23.79 -22.45 -23.01
CA GLU A 51 23.96 -22.45 -24.47
C GLU A 51 22.72 -22.99 -25.19
N SER A 52 22.12 -24.05 -24.63
CA SER A 52 20.87 -24.66 -25.12
C SER A 52 19.63 -23.74 -25.01
N LYS A 53 19.71 -22.68 -24.20
CA LYS A 53 18.61 -21.72 -23.96
C LYS A 53 18.66 -20.53 -24.92
N ILE A 54 19.74 -20.40 -25.71
CA ILE A 54 19.91 -19.30 -26.66
C ILE A 54 18.92 -19.47 -27.82
N LYS A 55 18.07 -18.46 -28.04
CA LYS A 55 17.12 -18.40 -29.17
C LYS A 55 17.39 -17.14 -29.98
N ASP A 56 17.50 -17.27 -31.31
CA ASP A 56 17.78 -16.16 -32.23
C ASP A 56 19.02 -15.33 -31.85
N GLY A 57 20.03 -16.00 -31.28
CA GLY A 57 21.26 -15.36 -30.82
C GLY A 57 21.12 -14.55 -29.53
N LYS A 58 19.98 -14.67 -28.83
CA LYS A 58 19.66 -13.95 -27.59
C LYS A 58 19.41 -14.91 -26.43
N VAL A 59 19.77 -14.46 -25.23
CA VAL A 59 19.47 -15.13 -23.96
C VAL A 59 19.04 -14.08 -22.94
N THR A 60 18.09 -14.40 -22.07
CA THR A 60 17.64 -13.47 -21.03
C THR A 60 18.59 -13.50 -19.83
N VAL A 61 18.63 -12.39 -19.07
CA VAL A 61 19.39 -12.35 -17.80
C VAL A 61 18.89 -13.42 -16.83
N GLU A 62 17.59 -13.74 -16.81
CA GLU A 62 17.03 -14.75 -15.90
C GLU A 62 17.56 -16.15 -16.23
N GLU A 63 17.58 -16.53 -17.52
CA GLU A 63 18.09 -17.83 -17.95
C GLU A 63 19.57 -18.02 -17.58
N ILE A 64 20.38 -16.95 -17.67
CA ILE A 64 21.78 -16.98 -17.21
C ILE A 64 21.84 -17.16 -15.69
N GLN A 65 21.04 -16.42 -14.93
CA GLN A 65 21.01 -16.50 -13.46
C GLN A 65 20.59 -17.88 -12.97
N ASP A 66 19.56 -18.47 -13.55
CA ASP A 66 19.10 -19.83 -13.22
C ASP A 66 20.19 -20.87 -13.50
N SER A 67 21.00 -20.64 -14.54
CA SER A 67 22.14 -21.50 -14.86
C SER A 67 23.27 -21.35 -13.84
N VAL A 68 23.52 -20.15 -13.32
CA VAL A 68 24.47 -19.92 -12.21
C VAL A 68 24.04 -20.70 -10.96
N GLU A 69 22.76 -20.63 -10.60
CA GLU A 69 22.21 -21.33 -9.43
C GLU A 69 22.34 -22.85 -9.55
N LYS A 70 21.99 -23.38 -10.73
CA LYS A 70 22.10 -24.80 -11.05
C LYS A 70 23.56 -25.29 -10.99
N VAL A 71 24.46 -24.59 -11.68
CA VAL A 71 25.87 -25.00 -11.76
C VAL A 71 26.57 -24.91 -10.40
N LEU A 72 26.31 -23.85 -9.60
CA LEU A 72 26.86 -23.76 -8.25
C LEU A 72 26.37 -24.91 -7.36
N SER A 73 25.09 -25.26 -7.45
CA SER A 73 24.51 -26.39 -6.71
C SER A 73 25.13 -27.73 -7.12
N GLN A 74 25.27 -27.98 -8.42
CA GLN A 74 25.84 -29.22 -8.98
C GLN A 74 27.35 -29.35 -8.72
N SER A 75 28.06 -28.21 -8.62
CA SER A 75 29.51 -28.18 -8.38
C SER A 75 29.87 -28.29 -6.89
N GLY A 76 28.91 -28.60 -6.00
CA GLY A 76 29.13 -28.76 -4.56
C GLY A 76 29.13 -27.47 -3.75
N TYR A 77 28.77 -26.33 -4.35
CA TYR A 77 28.70 -25.02 -3.70
C TYR A 77 27.25 -24.61 -3.40
N ALA A 78 26.47 -25.54 -2.82
CA ALA A 78 25.05 -25.33 -2.53
C ALA A 78 24.78 -24.13 -1.60
N ASP A 79 25.68 -23.87 -0.65
CA ASP A 79 25.58 -22.71 0.24
C ASP A 79 25.87 -21.38 -0.48
N VAL A 80 26.86 -21.36 -1.39
CA VAL A 80 27.12 -20.22 -2.28
C VAL A 80 25.94 -19.98 -3.21
N ALA A 81 25.33 -21.03 -3.76
CA ALA A 81 24.12 -20.93 -4.58
C ALA A 81 22.97 -20.29 -3.79
N LYS A 82 22.77 -20.70 -2.53
CA LYS A 82 21.76 -20.09 -1.64
C LYS A 82 22.04 -18.62 -1.37
N ALA A 83 23.30 -18.24 -1.09
CA ALA A 83 23.69 -16.84 -0.90
C ALA A 83 23.44 -16.00 -2.16
N TYR A 84 23.75 -16.55 -3.34
CA TYR A 84 23.47 -15.95 -4.63
C TYR A 84 21.97 -15.70 -4.86
N ILE A 85 21.12 -16.71 -4.60
CA ILE A 85 19.65 -16.62 -4.70
C ILE A 85 19.11 -15.52 -3.78
N LEU A 86 19.55 -15.50 -2.52
CA LEU A 86 19.11 -14.49 -1.54
C LEU A 86 19.50 -13.08 -1.97
N TYR A 87 20.72 -12.90 -2.48
CA TYR A 87 21.17 -11.61 -2.99
C TYR A 87 20.38 -11.17 -4.23
N ARG A 88 20.07 -12.09 -5.16
CA ARG A 88 19.20 -11.84 -6.32
C ARG A 88 17.83 -11.34 -5.86
N ARG A 89 17.18 -12.06 -4.94
CA ARG A 89 15.88 -11.67 -4.37
C ARG A 89 15.93 -10.31 -3.67
N GLN A 90 16.98 -10.04 -2.90
CA GLN A 90 17.14 -8.75 -2.22
C GLN A 90 17.32 -7.60 -3.23
N ARG A 91 18.11 -7.80 -4.29
CA ARG A 91 18.29 -6.80 -5.35
C ARG A 91 17.05 -6.60 -6.21
N GLU A 92 16.29 -7.66 -6.42
CA GLU A 92 14.98 -7.61 -7.06
C GLU A 92 14.00 -6.78 -6.23
N LYS A 93 13.88 -7.05 -4.92
CA LYS A 93 13.10 -6.21 -3.99
C LYS A 93 13.54 -4.75 -4.03
N VAL A 94 14.84 -4.46 -3.92
CA VAL A 94 15.35 -3.07 -3.97
C VAL A 94 15.05 -2.39 -5.31
N ARG A 95 15.11 -3.13 -6.42
CA ARG A 95 14.75 -2.57 -7.74
C ARG A 95 13.26 -2.37 -7.89
N ASN A 96 12.45 -3.30 -7.39
CA ASN A 96 11.00 -3.15 -7.37
C ASN A 96 10.64 -1.93 -6.52
N ILE A 97 11.22 -1.79 -5.32
CA ILE A 97 11.12 -0.60 -4.47
C ILE A 97 11.60 0.66 -5.20
N ASN A 98 12.64 0.62 -6.06
CA ASN A 98 13.06 1.77 -6.87
C ASN A 98 12.08 2.12 -8.00
N SER A 99 11.36 1.16 -8.58
CA SER A 99 10.23 1.44 -9.48
C SER A 99 8.96 1.83 -8.72
N THR A 100 8.81 1.40 -7.46
CA THR A 100 7.74 1.78 -6.52
C THR A 100 8.06 3.08 -5.78
N LEU A 101 9.30 3.57 -5.85
CA LEU A 101 9.75 4.84 -5.29
C LEU A 101 9.04 5.92 -6.09
N LEU A 102 7.84 6.20 -5.63
CA LEU A 102 7.01 7.33 -5.99
C LEU A 102 7.96 8.52 -6.09
N ASN A 103 8.17 8.99 -7.32
CA ASN A 103 8.85 10.24 -7.51
C ASN A 103 7.97 11.28 -6.85
N TYR A 104 8.31 11.69 -5.62
CA TYR A 104 7.52 12.58 -4.78
C TYR A 104 7.15 13.87 -5.54
N LYS A 105 8.02 14.29 -6.46
CA LYS A 105 7.78 15.38 -7.40
C LYS A 105 6.60 15.10 -8.31
N ASP A 106 6.54 13.91 -8.91
CA ASP A 106 5.45 13.52 -9.81
C ASP A 106 4.15 13.34 -9.04
N LEU A 107 4.20 12.76 -7.84
CA LEU A 107 3.03 12.58 -6.99
C LEU A 107 2.39 13.93 -6.61
N VAL A 108 3.19 14.90 -6.16
CA VAL A 108 2.70 16.25 -5.84
C VAL A 108 2.24 16.97 -7.10
N ASN A 109 3.00 16.90 -8.20
CA ASN A 109 2.63 17.55 -9.46
C ASN A 109 1.34 16.98 -10.06
N ASN A 110 1.11 15.68 -9.93
CA ASN A 110 -0.10 15.02 -10.43
C ASN A 110 -1.34 15.52 -9.70
N TYR A 111 -1.25 15.73 -8.38
CA TYR A 111 -2.32 16.36 -7.61
C TYR A 111 -2.52 17.83 -8.02
N LEU A 112 -1.44 18.63 -8.04
CA LEU A 112 -1.50 20.06 -8.37
C LEU A 112 -2.06 20.33 -9.78
N LYS A 113 -1.80 19.42 -10.73
CA LYS A 113 -2.28 19.53 -12.11
C LYS A 113 -3.58 18.76 -12.39
N ILE A 114 -4.12 18.03 -11.39
CA ILE A 114 -5.30 17.17 -11.53
C ILE A 114 -5.13 16.15 -12.69
N ASN A 115 -3.91 15.62 -12.84
CA ASN A 115 -3.58 14.70 -13.93
C ASN A 115 -3.84 13.23 -13.57
N ASP A 116 -4.13 12.94 -12.30
CA ASP A 116 -4.41 11.59 -11.80
C ASP A 116 -5.90 11.41 -11.52
N TRP A 117 -6.48 10.32 -12.03
CA TRP A 117 -7.89 9.98 -11.79
C TRP A 117 -8.18 9.76 -10.31
N ARG A 118 -7.17 9.39 -9.51
CA ARG A 118 -7.28 9.20 -8.05
C ARG A 118 -7.71 10.47 -7.33
N VAL A 119 -7.45 11.65 -7.90
CA VAL A 119 -7.97 12.92 -7.37
C VAL A 119 -9.50 12.99 -7.46
N LYS A 120 -10.12 12.20 -8.34
CA LYS A 120 -11.58 12.10 -8.56
C LYS A 120 -12.20 10.78 -8.06
N GLU A 121 -11.43 9.91 -7.42
CA GLU A 121 -11.92 8.62 -6.91
C GLU A 121 -12.98 8.82 -5.82
N ASN A 122 -12.83 9.86 -5.00
CA ASN A 122 -13.75 10.19 -3.93
C ASN A 122 -14.51 11.49 -4.24
N SER A 123 -15.83 11.39 -4.45
CA SER A 123 -16.69 12.53 -4.79
C SER A 123 -16.85 13.57 -3.68
N THR A 124 -16.46 13.25 -2.45
CA THR A 124 -16.50 14.19 -1.31
C THR A 124 -15.19 14.96 -1.12
N VAL A 125 -14.10 14.55 -1.78
CA VAL A 125 -12.80 15.20 -1.65
C VAL A 125 -12.70 16.34 -2.67
N THR A 126 -12.48 17.55 -2.18
CA THR A 126 -12.22 18.74 -3.01
C THR A 126 -10.73 19.05 -3.06
N TYR A 127 -10.31 19.83 -4.06
CA TYR A 127 -8.93 20.29 -4.16
C TYR A 127 -8.59 21.20 -2.98
N SER A 128 -7.95 20.64 -1.95
CA SER A 128 -7.50 21.35 -0.75
C SER A 128 -6.13 20.85 -0.29
N VAL A 129 -5.55 21.51 0.71
CA VAL A 129 -4.34 21.02 1.39
C VAL A 129 -4.60 19.69 2.08
N GLY A 130 -5.78 19.53 2.69
CA GLY A 130 -6.21 18.25 3.27
C GLY A 130 -6.32 17.15 2.21
N GLY A 131 -6.88 17.47 1.04
CA GLY A 131 -6.92 16.56 -0.11
C GLY A 131 -5.53 16.18 -0.63
N LEU A 132 -4.57 17.12 -0.65
CA LEU A 132 -3.18 16.84 -1.05
C LEU A 132 -2.51 15.87 -0.07
N ILE A 133 -2.65 16.11 1.24
CA ILE A 133 -2.09 15.23 2.27
C ILE A 133 -2.67 13.81 2.13
N LEU A 134 -3.99 13.72 1.93
CA LEU A 134 -4.68 12.44 1.75
C LEU A 134 -4.26 11.73 0.47
N SER A 135 -4.14 12.45 -0.66
CA SER A 135 -3.70 11.88 -1.94
C SER A 135 -2.26 11.36 -1.85
N ASN A 136 -1.36 12.12 -1.23
CA ASN A 136 0.04 11.72 -1.04
C ASN A 136 0.15 10.50 -0.14
N SER A 137 -0.52 10.54 1.02
CA SER A 137 -0.55 9.42 1.94
C SER A 137 -1.17 8.19 1.28
N GLY A 138 -2.27 8.36 0.55
CA GLY A 138 -3.00 7.29 -0.09
C GLY A 138 -2.20 6.54 -1.14
N ALA A 139 -1.43 7.26 -1.97
CA ALA A 139 -0.56 6.63 -2.96
C ALA A 139 0.58 5.81 -2.31
N ILE A 140 1.11 6.25 -1.17
CA ILE A 140 2.12 5.50 -0.41
C ILE A 140 1.49 4.25 0.19
N THR A 141 0.35 4.40 0.87
CA THR A 141 -0.38 3.30 1.50
C THR A 141 -0.80 2.23 0.48
N ALA A 142 -1.29 2.65 -0.69
CA ALA A 142 -1.70 1.72 -1.74
C ALA A 142 -0.53 0.88 -2.26
N ASN A 143 0.65 1.48 -2.39
CA ASN A 143 1.84 0.71 -2.77
C ASN A 143 2.26 -0.28 -1.68
N TYR A 144 2.19 0.12 -0.41
CA TYR A 144 2.48 -0.78 0.71
C TYR A 144 1.57 -2.02 0.70
N TRP A 145 0.25 -1.82 0.52
CA TRP A 145 -0.68 -2.93 0.35
C TRP A 145 -0.26 -3.88 -0.77
N LEU A 146 0.02 -3.34 -1.96
CA LEU A 146 0.31 -4.12 -3.16
C LEU A 146 1.72 -4.73 -3.20
N SER A 147 2.65 -4.29 -2.35
CA SER A 147 4.03 -4.79 -2.36
C SER A 147 4.39 -5.63 -1.14
N GLU A 148 3.79 -5.34 0.03
CA GLU A 148 4.17 -5.99 1.28
C GLU A 148 3.07 -6.88 1.86
N VAL A 149 1.79 -6.66 1.50
CA VAL A 149 0.66 -7.36 2.14
C VAL A 149 -0.02 -8.35 1.20
N TYR A 150 -0.38 -7.90 -0.01
CA TYR A 150 -1.00 -8.77 -1.00
C TYR A 150 0.04 -9.60 -1.76
N ASP A 151 -0.36 -10.80 -2.17
CA ASP A 151 0.42 -11.64 -3.07
C ASP A 151 0.58 -10.98 -4.45
N ASP A 152 1.68 -11.30 -5.13
CA ASP A 152 2.01 -10.73 -6.45
C ASP A 152 0.89 -10.94 -7.48
N GLU A 153 0.18 -12.06 -7.44
CA GLU A 153 -0.96 -12.35 -8.32
C GLU A 153 -2.11 -11.34 -8.15
N ILE A 154 -2.48 -11.05 -6.90
CA ILE A 154 -3.54 -10.10 -6.58
C ILE A 154 -3.10 -8.68 -6.95
N ALA A 155 -1.85 -8.35 -6.64
CA ALA A 155 -1.29 -7.04 -6.94
C ALA A 155 -1.25 -6.78 -8.45
N GLU A 156 -0.85 -7.77 -9.25
CA GLU A 156 -0.82 -7.66 -10.71
C GLU A 156 -2.24 -7.62 -11.30
N ALA A 157 -3.17 -8.40 -10.78
CA ALA A 157 -4.57 -8.33 -11.20
C ALA A 157 -5.17 -6.93 -10.97
N HIS A 158 -4.81 -6.26 -9.88
CA HIS A 158 -5.20 -4.86 -9.66
C HIS A 158 -4.50 -3.89 -10.62
N ARG A 159 -3.18 -4.01 -10.79
CA ARG A 159 -2.37 -3.12 -11.66
C ARG A 159 -2.76 -3.23 -13.14
N SER A 160 -3.09 -4.43 -13.60
CA SER A 160 -3.56 -4.71 -14.97
C SER A 160 -5.05 -4.42 -15.17
N ALA A 161 -5.75 -3.96 -14.13
CA ALA A 161 -7.19 -3.70 -14.12
C ALA A 161 -8.07 -4.94 -14.43
N ALA A 162 -7.56 -6.15 -14.18
CA ALA A 162 -8.37 -7.36 -14.19
C ALA A 162 -9.36 -7.39 -13.00
N ILE A 163 -8.95 -6.82 -11.86
CA ILE A 163 -9.81 -6.53 -10.71
C ILE A 163 -9.55 -5.10 -10.20
N HIS A 164 -10.48 -4.57 -9.41
CA HIS A 164 -10.29 -3.31 -8.72
C HIS A 164 -10.43 -3.52 -7.21
N LEU A 165 -9.37 -3.20 -6.47
CA LEU A 165 -9.34 -3.24 -5.02
C LEU A 165 -9.68 -1.84 -4.53
N HIS A 166 -10.81 -1.73 -3.84
CA HIS A 166 -11.30 -0.45 -3.32
C HIS A 166 -10.49 0.00 -2.09
N ASP A 167 -10.37 1.32 -1.93
CA ASP A 167 -9.88 1.99 -0.71
C ASP A 167 -8.47 1.62 -0.24
N LEU A 168 -7.59 1.27 -1.17
CA LEU A 168 -6.16 1.03 -0.90
C LEU A 168 -5.41 2.25 -0.32
N SER A 169 -6.04 3.42 -0.32
CA SER A 169 -5.46 4.66 0.21
C SER A 169 -5.37 4.70 1.74
N MET A 170 -6.01 3.76 2.45
CA MET A 170 -5.97 3.69 3.92
C MET A 170 -5.62 2.30 4.45
N LEU A 171 -5.05 2.24 5.66
CA LEU A 171 -4.76 1.01 6.41
C LEU A 171 -5.80 0.80 7.52
N THR A 172 -7.07 0.76 7.13
CA THR A 172 -8.19 0.66 8.08
C THR A 172 -9.35 -0.10 7.48
N GLY A 173 -10.40 -0.34 8.27
CA GLY A 173 -11.65 -0.92 7.79
C GLY A 173 -12.37 -0.02 6.79
N TYR A 174 -13.24 -0.63 5.99
CA TYR A 174 -14.01 0.09 4.97
C TYR A 174 -15.11 0.95 5.59
N CYS A 175 -16.26 0.37 5.90
CA CYS A 175 -17.41 1.08 6.45
C CYS A 175 -17.81 0.51 7.82
N ALA A 176 -18.50 1.32 8.62
CA ALA A 176 -18.96 0.90 9.94
C ALA A 176 -20.32 1.51 10.30
N GLY A 177 -21.13 0.68 10.97
CA GLY A 177 -22.35 1.08 11.63
C GLY A 177 -22.13 1.16 13.13
N TRP A 178 -22.46 2.30 13.73
CA TRP A 178 -22.19 2.61 15.13
C TRP A 178 -23.44 2.50 15.99
N SER A 179 -23.24 2.02 17.22
CA SER A 179 -24.28 1.95 18.23
C SER A 179 -24.52 3.34 18.82
N LEU A 180 -25.59 4.01 18.40
CA LEU A 180 -25.99 5.28 18.99
C LEU A 180 -26.31 5.13 20.49
N LYS A 181 -26.84 3.97 20.89
CA LYS A 181 -27.05 3.63 22.30
C LYS A 181 -25.76 3.73 23.11
N GLN A 182 -24.66 3.22 22.58
CA GLN A 182 -23.37 3.28 23.28
C GLN A 182 -22.93 4.74 23.48
N LEU A 183 -22.99 5.56 22.42
CA LEU A 183 -22.69 6.99 22.51
C LEU A 183 -23.57 7.71 23.55
N ILE A 184 -24.86 7.36 23.62
CA ILE A 184 -25.79 7.92 24.62
C ILE A 184 -25.43 7.49 26.04
N GLN A 185 -25.01 6.24 26.26
CA GLN A 185 -24.76 5.71 27.60
C GLN A 185 -23.36 6.06 28.14
N GLU A 186 -22.37 6.11 27.26
CA GLU A 186 -20.95 6.26 27.62
C GLU A 186 -20.42 7.67 27.34
N GLY A 187 -21.11 8.44 26.48
CA GLY A 187 -20.61 9.70 25.97
C GLY A 187 -19.49 9.46 24.96
N LEU A 188 -18.61 10.45 24.82
CA LEU A 188 -17.56 10.46 23.79
C LEU A 188 -16.20 10.45 24.50
N GLY A 189 -15.55 9.29 24.59
CA GLY A 189 -14.32 9.15 25.37
C GLY A 189 -13.69 7.76 25.32
N GLY A 190 -12.89 7.43 26.35
CA GLY A 190 -12.25 6.12 26.48
C GLY A 190 -10.84 6.01 25.86
N VAL A 191 -10.33 7.08 25.25
CA VAL A 191 -8.97 7.12 24.67
C VAL A 191 -7.99 7.78 25.63
N PRO A 192 -6.93 7.09 26.09
CA PRO A 192 -5.92 7.67 26.96
C PRO A 192 -5.27 8.92 26.36
N GLY A 193 -5.16 10.00 27.15
CA GLY A 193 -4.54 11.25 26.72
C GLY A 193 -5.40 12.14 25.81
N LYS A 194 -6.69 11.83 25.64
CA LYS A 194 -7.65 12.70 24.94
C LYS A 194 -8.75 13.18 25.89
N ILE A 195 -9.29 14.36 25.58
CA ILE A 195 -10.42 14.93 26.33
C ILE A 195 -11.65 14.06 26.09
N THR A 196 -12.38 13.76 27.15
CA THR A 196 -13.62 12.97 27.13
C THR A 196 -14.83 13.85 27.42
N SER A 197 -15.96 13.55 26.79
CA SER A 197 -17.26 14.17 27.06
C SER A 197 -18.18 13.16 27.75
N SER A 198 -18.85 13.59 28.82
CA SER A 198 -19.88 12.78 29.47
C SER A 198 -21.11 12.55 28.57
N PRO A 199 -21.94 11.54 28.88
CA PRO A 199 -23.24 11.33 28.23
C PRO A 199 -24.07 12.61 28.10
N ALA A 200 -24.70 12.79 26.94
CA ALA A 200 -25.61 13.91 26.71
C ALA A 200 -26.91 13.74 27.50
N ASN A 201 -27.41 14.84 28.08
CA ASN A 201 -28.71 14.90 28.78
C ASN A 201 -29.81 15.57 27.95
N HIS A 202 -29.44 16.37 26.94
CA HIS A 202 -30.37 17.12 26.09
C HIS A 202 -30.16 16.79 24.61
N LEU A 203 -31.22 16.92 23.82
CA LEU A 203 -31.20 16.58 22.38
C LEU A 203 -30.12 17.37 21.63
N SER A 204 -29.99 18.66 21.91
CA SER A 204 -29.01 19.54 21.25
C SER A 204 -27.56 19.11 21.53
N THR A 205 -27.27 18.69 22.76
CA THR A 205 -25.95 18.16 23.15
C THR A 205 -25.67 16.84 22.45
N LEU A 206 -26.66 15.94 22.40
CA LEU A 206 -26.51 14.65 21.71
C LEU A 206 -26.24 14.85 20.21
N CYS A 207 -27.00 15.73 19.53
CA CYS A 207 -26.75 16.07 18.13
C CYS A 207 -25.30 16.55 17.90
N ASN A 208 -24.78 17.42 18.76
CA ASN A 208 -23.39 17.88 18.66
C ASN A 208 -22.37 16.76 18.89
N GLN A 209 -22.61 15.88 19.88
CA GLN A 209 -21.74 14.72 20.10
C GLN A 209 -21.75 13.76 18.91
N MET A 210 -22.91 13.55 18.26
CA MET A 210 -23.02 12.74 17.06
C MET A 210 -22.25 13.33 15.87
N VAL A 211 -22.32 14.65 15.66
CA VAL A 211 -21.51 15.33 14.62
C VAL A 211 -20.02 15.12 14.89
N ASN A 212 -19.57 15.37 16.11
CA ASN A 212 -18.17 15.20 16.49
C ASN A 212 -17.71 13.75 16.34
N PHE A 213 -18.54 12.80 16.76
CA PHE A 213 -18.25 11.37 16.63
C PHE A 213 -18.04 10.99 15.17
N LEU A 214 -18.98 11.34 14.28
CA LEU A 214 -18.87 11.03 12.85
C LEU A 214 -17.65 11.72 12.22
N GLY A 215 -17.36 12.96 12.61
CA GLY A 215 -16.17 13.67 12.16
C GLY A 215 -14.87 12.98 12.58
N ILE A 216 -14.78 12.46 13.79
CA ILE A 216 -13.63 11.66 14.25
C ILE A 216 -13.54 10.37 13.45
N MET A 217 -14.63 9.60 13.34
CA MET A 217 -14.62 8.29 12.68
C MET A 217 -14.31 8.38 11.19
N GLN A 218 -14.63 9.49 10.52
CA GLN A 218 -14.23 9.75 9.13
C GLN A 218 -12.69 9.81 8.96
N ASN A 219 -11.93 10.09 10.01
CA ASN A 219 -10.47 10.05 9.97
C ASN A 219 -9.92 8.62 10.14
N GLU A 220 -10.69 7.74 10.75
CA GLU A 220 -10.27 6.40 11.16
C GLU A 220 -10.79 5.30 10.22
N TRP A 221 -11.72 5.60 9.31
CA TRP A 221 -12.34 4.64 8.39
C TRP A 221 -12.40 5.21 6.97
N ALA A 222 -12.29 4.35 5.96
CA ALA A 222 -12.23 4.79 4.56
C ALA A 222 -13.59 5.15 3.97
N GLY A 223 -14.63 4.41 4.37
CA GLY A 223 -15.96 4.44 3.79
C GLY A 223 -17.03 5.04 4.70
N ALA A 224 -18.29 4.72 4.39
CA ALA A 224 -19.45 5.31 5.02
C ALA A 224 -19.57 4.98 6.52
N GLN A 225 -19.98 5.98 7.30
CA GLN A 225 -20.22 5.89 8.74
C GLN A 225 -21.70 6.17 9.01
N ALA A 226 -22.36 5.27 9.75
CA ALA A 226 -23.80 5.40 10.01
C ALA A 226 -24.15 5.11 11.47
N PHE A 227 -25.20 5.75 11.97
CA PHE A 227 -25.84 5.37 13.23
C PHE A 227 -27.07 4.51 12.95
N SER A 228 -27.26 3.47 13.75
CA SER A 228 -28.48 2.66 13.73
C SER A 228 -29.58 3.26 14.62
N SER A 229 -30.84 3.10 14.18
CA SER A 229 -32.04 3.50 14.93
C SER A 229 -32.04 4.96 15.42
N PHE A 230 -31.62 5.88 14.55
CA PHE A 230 -31.47 7.31 14.84
C PHE A 230 -32.73 7.91 15.49
N ASP A 231 -33.86 7.86 14.80
CA ASP A 231 -35.14 8.39 15.27
C ASP A 231 -35.59 7.80 16.63
N THR A 232 -35.45 6.48 16.77
CA THR A 232 -35.88 5.72 17.95
C THR A 232 -35.09 6.13 19.19
N TYR A 233 -33.77 6.33 19.07
CA TYR A 233 -32.92 6.72 20.19
C TYR A 233 -32.96 8.22 20.50
N LEU A 234 -33.36 9.07 19.54
CA LEU A 234 -33.55 10.51 19.79
C LEU A 234 -34.91 10.82 20.44
N ALA A 235 -35.94 10.00 20.22
CA ALA A 235 -37.30 10.24 20.73
C ALA A 235 -37.40 10.46 22.26
N PRO A 236 -36.65 9.72 23.13
CA PRO A 236 -36.67 9.97 24.57
C PRO A 236 -36.20 11.38 24.96
N PHE A 237 -35.17 11.92 24.28
CA PHE A 237 -34.66 13.26 24.53
C PHE A 237 -35.71 14.32 24.19
N VAL A 238 -36.40 14.17 23.05
CA VAL A 238 -37.52 15.04 22.66
C VAL A 238 -38.61 15.07 23.73
N LYS A 239 -38.95 13.89 24.27
CA LYS A 239 -39.98 13.75 25.30
C LYS A 239 -39.55 14.35 26.65
N VAL A 240 -38.32 14.09 27.09
CA VAL A 240 -37.80 14.57 28.39
C VAL A 240 -37.62 16.10 28.36
N ASP A 241 -37.09 16.63 27.26
CA ASP A 241 -36.91 18.08 27.09
C ASP A 241 -38.23 18.82 26.77
N ASN A 242 -39.34 18.08 26.58
CA ASN A 242 -40.67 18.61 26.23
C ASN A 242 -40.63 19.58 25.03
N LEU A 243 -39.90 19.21 23.98
CA LEU A 243 -39.63 20.08 22.84
C LEU A 243 -40.82 20.21 21.90
N SER A 244 -41.05 21.41 21.40
CA SER A 244 -41.97 21.67 20.30
C SER A 244 -41.41 21.15 18.96
N GLN A 245 -42.29 20.93 17.98
CA GLN A 245 -41.89 20.52 16.63
C GLN A 245 -40.85 21.48 16.01
N LYS A 246 -40.94 22.78 16.32
CA LYS A 246 -40.00 23.80 15.81
C LYS A 246 -38.61 23.60 16.40
N GLU A 247 -38.51 23.31 17.68
CA GLU A 247 -37.23 23.08 18.37
C GLU A 247 -36.58 21.77 17.94
N VAL A 248 -37.37 20.71 17.79
CA VAL A 248 -36.88 19.43 17.23
C VAL A 248 -36.33 19.65 15.83
N LYS A 249 -37.07 20.35 14.96
CA LYS A 249 -36.62 20.69 13.60
C LYS A 249 -35.32 21.49 13.63
N GLN A 250 -35.16 22.42 14.57
CA GLN A 250 -33.94 23.21 14.71
C GLN A 250 -32.74 22.33 15.13
N CYS A 251 -32.93 21.40 16.05
CA CYS A 251 -31.87 20.47 16.48
C CYS A 251 -31.44 19.54 15.33
N VAL A 252 -32.39 19.01 14.57
CA VAL A 252 -32.10 18.16 13.40
C VAL A 252 -31.46 18.98 12.29
N GLN A 253 -31.91 20.20 12.03
CA GLN A 253 -31.27 21.10 11.07
C GLN A 253 -29.80 21.36 11.46
N SER A 254 -29.55 21.66 12.74
CA SER A 254 -28.18 21.86 13.25
C SER A 254 -27.32 20.62 13.05
N PHE A 255 -27.85 19.44 13.33
CA PHE A 255 -27.16 18.17 13.08
C PHE A 255 -26.83 17.99 11.59
N VAL A 256 -27.82 18.16 10.70
CA VAL A 256 -27.65 18.04 9.25
C VAL A 256 -26.60 19.03 8.74
N TYR A 257 -26.63 20.28 9.20
CA TYR A 257 -25.64 21.27 8.79
C TYR A 257 -24.26 20.94 9.36
N GLY A 258 -24.18 20.46 10.60
CA GLY A 258 -22.94 20.03 11.23
C GLY A 258 -22.25 18.89 10.46
N VAL A 259 -22.99 17.85 10.07
CA VAL A 259 -22.40 16.73 9.30
C VAL A 259 -22.06 17.08 7.84
N ASN A 260 -22.69 18.11 7.28
CA ASN A 260 -22.43 18.56 5.91
C ASN A 260 -21.42 19.72 5.82
N THR A 261 -21.00 20.29 6.95
CA THR A 261 -19.96 21.33 6.95
C THR A 261 -18.61 20.65 6.79
N PRO A 262 -17.88 20.85 5.67
CA PRO A 262 -16.58 20.24 5.48
C PRO A 262 -15.61 20.78 6.54
N SER A 263 -15.11 19.91 7.41
CA SER A 263 -14.06 20.25 8.37
C SER A 263 -12.65 20.06 7.78
N ARG A 264 -12.55 19.83 6.46
CA ARG A 264 -11.34 19.55 5.69
C ARG A 264 -11.39 20.19 4.30
#